data_AF-A0A6G5NJ82-F1
#
_entry.id   AF-A0A6G5NJ82-F1
#
_cell.length_a   1.000
_cell.length_b   1.000
_cell.length_c   1.000
_cell.angle_alpha   90.00
_cell.angle_beta   90.00
_cell.angle_gamma   90.00
#
_symmetry.space_group_name_H-M   'P 1'
#
loop_
_entity.id
_entity.type
_entity.pdbx_description
1 polymer ?
#
loop_
_entity_poly.entity_id
_entity_poly.type
_entity_poly.pdbx_seq_one_letter_code
_entity_poly.pdbx_strand_id
1 'polypeptide(L)'
;PVMPKHRYRIMREYMPKRGTLGHDMMFRSTTIQVNLDFEDEADMVEKMRIGMALQPIATALFANSPFRDGKDTGYVSWRSHVWTDVDPDRTGILPFVWDTDFGFDRYVEYALDVPMYFLYRNGMYEDATQQRGTFREYMEGRLPIAPGQYPTLKDWETHLTTIFPEVRLKRYMEMRGADGGPWDSICALPALWVGLLYTREVQTEAYEMIKGWSLEDHQH
;
A
#
# COMPACT_ATOMS: atom_id res chain seq x y z
N PRO A 1 -5.09 4.19 -23.00
CA PRO A 1 -6.50 4.60 -22.83
C PRO A 1 -6.73 5.07 -21.39
N VAL A 2 -7.58 6.07 -21.16
CA VAL A 2 -7.93 6.53 -19.81
C VAL A 2 -9.35 6.09 -19.49
N MET A 3 -9.53 5.35 -18.39
CA MET A 3 -10.86 4.93 -17.96
C MET A 3 -11.66 6.15 -17.47
N PRO A 4 -12.94 6.30 -17.86
CA PRO A 4 -13.75 7.48 -17.53
C PRO A 4 -14.29 7.43 -16.08
N LYS A 5 -13.38 7.32 -15.10
CA LYS A 5 -13.71 7.30 -13.66
C LYS A 5 -13.23 8.59 -13.00
N HIS A 6 -14.14 9.32 -12.35
CA HIS A 6 -13.86 10.63 -11.74
C HIS A 6 -12.68 10.60 -10.75
N ARG A 7 -12.59 9.59 -9.88
CA ARG A 7 -11.46 9.41 -8.96
C ARG A 7 -10.08 9.38 -9.65
N TYR A 8 -10.00 8.80 -10.85
CA TYR A 8 -8.74 8.72 -11.58
C TYR A 8 -8.33 10.05 -12.19
N ARG A 9 -9.28 10.95 -12.46
CA ARG A 9 -8.96 12.32 -12.87
C ARG A 9 -8.20 13.05 -11.77
N ILE A 10 -8.74 13.03 -10.54
CA ILE A 10 -8.12 13.66 -9.35
C ILE A 10 -6.72 13.11 -9.14
N MET A 11 -6.57 11.78 -9.07
CA MET A 11 -5.26 11.14 -8.87
C MET A 11 -4.28 11.50 -9.99
N ARG A 12 -4.70 11.46 -11.26
CA ARG A 12 -3.82 11.79 -12.41
C ARG A 12 -3.30 13.21 -12.35
N GLU A 13 -4.12 14.17 -11.93
CA GLU A 13 -3.73 15.57 -11.76
C GLU A 13 -2.82 15.77 -10.53
N TYR A 14 -2.95 14.92 -9.51
CA TYR A 14 -2.15 14.96 -8.29
C TYR A 14 -0.77 14.32 -8.42
N MET A 15 -0.67 13.13 -9.02
CA MET A 15 0.56 12.30 -8.99
C MET A 15 1.85 13.05 -9.35
N PRO A 16 1.92 13.87 -10.43
CA PRO A 16 3.14 14.59 -10.80
C PRO A 16 3.60 15.64 -9.78
N LYS A 17 2.76 15.99 -8.78
CA LYS A 17 3.09 16.92 -7.71
C LYS A 17 3.87 16.25 -6.57
N ARG A 18 3.98 14.92 -6.54
CA ARG A 18 4.62 14.15 -5.45
C ARG A 18 5.78 13.27 -5.89
N GLY A 19 5.72 12.71 -7.09
CA GLY A 19 6.76 11.87 -7.66
C GLY A 19 6.71 11.86 -9.18
N THR A 20 7.77 11.38 -9.83
CA THR A 20 7.86 11.42 -11.30
C THR A 20 7.27 10.17 -11.97
N LEU A 21 7.06 9.09 -11.22
CA LEU A 21 6.61 7.79 -11.75
C LEU A 21 5.15 7.45 -11.44
N GLY A 22 4.41 8.35 -10.78
CA GLY A 22 3.00 8.10 -10.43
C GLY A 22 2.07 7.85 -11.64
N HIS A 23 2.37 8.42 -12.82
CA HIS A 23 1.63 8.08 -14.04
C HIS A 23 1.96 6.68 -14.57
N ASP A 24 3.19 6.20 -14.37
CA ASP A 24 3.57 4.84 -14.75
C ASP A 24 2.89 3.82 -13.88
N MET A 25 2.77 4.11 -12.58
CA MET A 25 1.95 3.32 -11.67
C MET A 25 0.51 3.24 -12.16
N MET A 26 -0.10 4.39 -12.48
CA MET A 26 -1.52 4.45 -12.84
C MET A 26 -1.86 3.80 -14.19
N PHE A 27 -0.98 3.87 -15.18
CA PHE A 27 -1.30 3.51 -16.57
C PHE A 27 -0.48 2.34 -17.13
N ARG A 28 0.65 1.99 -16.51
CA ARG A 28 1.65 1.07 -17.08
C ARG A 28 2.08 -0.04 -16.13
N SER A 29 1.35 -0.27 -15.05
CA SER A 29 1.62 -1.35 -14.10
C SER A 29 0.44 -2.32 -13.98
N THR A 30 0.74 -3.57 -13.63
CA THR A 30 -0.25 -4.59 -13.26
C THR A 30 0.34 -5.42 -12.12
N THR A 31 -0.50 -5.91 -11.22
CA THR A 31 -0.08 -6.60 -10.00
C THR A 31 -1.00 -7.79 -9.74
N ILE A 32 -0.46 -8.82 -9.08
CA ILE A 32 -1.24 -9.85 -8.40
C ILE A 32 -1.12 -9.56 -6.91
N GLN A 33 -2.25 -9.55 -6.19
CA GLN A 33 -2.28 -9.31 -4.75
C GLN A 33 -3.09 -10.40 -4.07
N VAL A 34 -2.73 -10.70 -2.83
CA VAL A 34 -3.50 -11.56 -1.94
C VAL A 34 -3.96 -10.75 -0.74
N ASN A 35 -5.20 -11.01 -0.32
CA ASN A 35 -5.80 -10.41 0.87
C ASN A 35 -5.92 -11.51 1.92
N LEU A 36 -5.44 -11.24 3.13
CA LEU A 36 -5.37 -12.23 4.22
C LEU A 36 -5.91 -11.62 5.51
N ASP A 37 -6.74 -12.39 6.20
CA ASP A 37 -7.24 -12.13 7.54
C ASP A 37 -6.19 -12.38 8.64
N PHE A 38 -6.44 -11.79 9.80
CA PHE A 38 -5.73 -11.98 11.06
C PHE A 38 -6.75 -12.31 12.16
N GLU A 39 -6.31 -13.04 13.18
CA GLU A 39 -7.17 -13.50 14.28
C GLU A 39 -7.41 -12.41 15.32
N ASP A 40 -6.34 -11.71 15.69
CA ASP A 40 -6.33 -10.63 16.67
C ASP A 40 -5.21 -9.61 16.37
N GLU A 41 -5.00 -8.64 17.26
CA GLU A 41 -3.96 -7.63 17.10
C GLU A 41 -2.54 -8.21 17.13
N ALA A 42 -2.28 -9.21 17.96
CA ALA A 42 -0.95 -9.81 18.06
C ALA A 42 -0.60 -10.58 16.79
N ASP A 43 -1.54 -11.34 16.26
CA ASP A 43 -1.41 -12.02 14.97
C ASP A 43 -1.25 -11.02 13.81
N MET A 44 -2.01 -9.92 13.81
CA MET A 44 -1.86 -8.83 12.84
C MET A 44 -0.46 -8.25 12.86
N VAL A 45 0.08 -7.94 14.05
CA VAL A 45 1.43 -7.38 14.21
C VAL A 45 2.50 -8.32 13.65
N GLU A 46 2.44 -9.60 14.01
CA GLU A 46 3.41 -10.60 13.53
C GLU A 46 3.33 -10.76 12.01
N LYS A 47 2.12 -10.91 11.44
CA LYS A 47 1.92 -11.02 9.98
C LYS A 47 2.31 -9.76 9.23
N MET A 48 2.09 -8.56 9.77
CA MET A 48 2.54 -7.29 9.18
C MET A 48 4.07 -7.22 9.14
N ARG A 49 4.75 -7.62 10.22
CA ARG A 49 6.23 -7.64 10.26
C ARG A 49 6.81 -8.63 9.27
N ILE A 50 6.28 -9.86 9.22
CA ILE A 50 6.70 -10.87 8.24
C ILE A 50 6.41 -10.37 6.82
N GLY A 51 5.21 -9.87 6.57
CA GLY A 51 4.79 -9.35 5.27
C GLY A 51 5.72 -8.25 4.79
N MET A 52 5.96 -7.22 5.60
CA MET A 52 6.86 -6.11 5.26
C MET A 52 8.29 -6.56 5.02
N ALA A 53 8.82 -7.44 5.89
CA ALA A 53 10.19 -7.92 5.78
C ALA A 53 10.43 -8.79 4.54
N LEU A 54 9.46 -9.64 4.19
CA LEU A 54 9.57 -10.57 3.07
C LEU A 54 8.99 -10.02 1.77
N GLN A 55 8.39 -8.82 1.78
CA GLN A 55 7.82 -8.22 0.56
C GLN A 55 8.86 -8.04 -0.56
N PRO A 56 10.10 -7.58 -0.29
CA PRO A 56 11.15 -7.51 -1.32
C PRO A 56 11.51 -8.88 -1.92
N ILE A 57 11.47 -9.96 -1.12
CA ILE A 57 11.70 -11.32 -1.60
C ILE A 57 10.56 -11.76 -2.53
N ALA A 58 9.31 -11.48 -2.16
CA ALA A 58 8.17 -11.73 -3.05
C ALA A 58 8.27 -10.88 -4.33
N THR A 59 8.70 -9.62 -4.25
CA THR A 59 8.97 -8.80 -5.43
C THR A 59 10.01 -9.43 -6.34
N ALA A 60 11.12 -9.93 -5.79
CA ALA A 60 12.19 -10.58 -6.56
C ALA A 60 11.72 -11.88 -7.23
N LEU A 61 10.98 -12.73 -6.51
CA LEU A 61 10.45 -14.00 -7.04
C LEU A 61 9.45 -13.79 -8.18
N PHE A 62 8.68 -12.70 -8.12
CA PHE A 62 7.61 -12.40 -9.08
C PHE A 62 7.96 -11.25 -10.04
N ALA A 63 9.23 -10.83 -10.13
CA ALA A 63 9.65 -9.73 -10.99
C ALA A 63 9.42 -10.05 -12.48
N ASN A 64 8.64 -9.22 -13.17
CA ASN A 64 8.18 -9.52 -14.53
C ASN A 64 7.97 -8.26 -15.38
N SER A 65 8.81 -7.25 -15.20
CA SER A 65 8.67 -5.98 -15.93
C SER A 65 10.01 -5.35 -16.33
N PRO A 66 10.87 -6.05 -17.10
CA PRO A 66 12.18 -5.50 -17.46
C PRO A 66 12.17 -4.44 -18.58
N PHE A 67 11.07 -4.32 -19.32
CA PHE A 67 10.99 -3.46 -20.51
C PHE A 67 10.01 -2.28 -20.35
N ARG A 68 10.40 -1.12 -20.89
CA ARG A 68 9.56 0.07 -21.05
C ARG A 68 9.76 0.64 -22.44
N ASP A 69 8.67 0.92 -23.14
CA ASP A 69 8.67 1.49 -24.50
C ASP A 69 9.61 0.74 -25.48
N GLY A 70 9.62 -0.60 -25.36
CA GLY A 70 10.42 -1.50 -26.20
C GLY A 70 11.91 -1.58 -25.85
N LYS A 71 12.34 -0.98 -24.73
CA LYS A 71 13.75 -0.98 -24.29
C LYS A 71 13.89 -1.57 -22.90
N ASP A 72 15.05 -2.17 -22.64
CA ASP A 72 15.46 -2.60 -21.31
C ASP A 72 15.56 -1.38 -20.37
N THR A 73 15.01 -1.53 -19.17
CA THR A 73 14.99 -0.50 -18.14
C THR A 73 16.20 -0.54 -17.21
N GLY A 74 16.95 -1.65 -17.22
CA GLY A 74 17.98 -1.97 -16.22
C GLY A 74 17.43 -2.56 -14.91
N TYR A 75 16.11 -2.72 -14.80
CA TYR A 75 15.43 -3.34 -13.66
C TYR A 75 14.84 -4.68 -14.05
N VAL A 76 14.78 -5.63 -13.11
CA VAL A 76 14.02 -6.88 -13.31
C VAL A 76 12.53 -6.64 -13.09
N SER A 77 12.19 -5.83 -12.08
CA SER A 77 10.85 -5.27 -11.86
C SER A 77 10.89 -3.74 -11.98
N TRP A 78 10.64 -3.22 -13.18
CA TRP A 78 10.38 -1.80 -13.37
C TRP A 78 9.17 -1.34 -12.57
N ARG A 79 8.14 -2.19 -12.44
CA ARG A 79 6.96 -1.89 -11.64
C ARG A 79 7.30 -1.60 -10.19
N SER A 80 8.14 -2.42 -9.54
CA SER A 80 8.51 -2.17 -8.15
C SER A 80 9.28 -0.87 -8.01
N HIS A 81 10.22 -0.61 -8.93
CA HIS A 81 10.94 0.67 -8.95
C HIS A 81 9.99 1.87 -9.12
N VAL A 82 8.96 1.75 -9.97
CA VAL A 82 7.95 2.81 -10.13
C VAL A 82 7.34 3.22 -8.79
N TRP A 83 7.07 2.27 -7.89
CA TRP A 83 6.46 2.55 -6.58
C TRP A 83 7.37 3.35 -5.62
N THR A 84 8.68 3.43 -5.87
CA THR A 84 9.60 4.23 -5.04
C THR A 84 9.52 5.73 -5.32
N ASP A 85 8.89 6.14 -6.43
CA ASP A 85 8.75 7.55 -6.84
C ASP A 85 7.32 7.89 -7.29
N VAL A 86 6.33 7.41 -6.53
CA VAL A 86 4.90 7.76 -6.71
C VAL A 86 4.49 8.88 -5.77
N ASP A 87 4.50 8.63 -4.45
CA ASP A 87 4.13 9.60 -3.43
C ASP A 87 4.65 9.14 -2.06
N PRO A 88 5.68 9.80 -1.50
CA PRO A 88 6.33 9.35 -0.26
C PRO A 88 5.40 9.38 0.96
N ASP A 89 4.27 10.08 0.91
CA ASP A 89 3.32 10.11 2.04
C ASP A 89 2.58 8.78 2.23
N ARG A 90 2.52 7.93 1.19
CA ARG A 90 1.61 6.78 1.14
C ARG A 90 2.20 5.50 0.59
N THR A 91 3.50 5.45 0.29
CA THR A 91 4.16 4.29 -0.32
C THR A 91 5.33 3.78 0.50
N GLY A 92 5.79 2.57 0.16
CA GLY A 92 7.02 1.99 0.68
C GLY A 92 6.83 1.06 1.88
N ILE A 93 7.97 0.67 2.42
CA ILE A 93 8.09 -0.05 3.68
C ILE A 93 7.75 0.91 4.81
N LEU A 94 6.95 0.47 5.78
CA LEU A 94 6.55 1.27 6.94
C LEU A 94 7.46 0.94 8.13
N PRO A 95 8.48 1.74 8.46
CA PRO A 95 9.46 1.36 9.48
C PRO A 95 8.85 1.14 10.88
N PHE A 96 7.79 1.88 11.19
CA PHE A 96 7.14 1.82 12.49
C PHE A 96 6.47 0.48 12.79
N VAL A 97 6.37 -0.44 11.82
CA VAL A 97 5.85 -1.81 12.09
C VAL A 97 6.77 -2.61 13.02
N TRP A 98 8.05 -2.24 13.09
CA TRP A 98 9.04 -2.88 13.97
C TRP A 98 9.19 -2.17 15.31
N ASP A 99 8.50 -1.05 15.54
CA ASP A 99 8.46 -0.40 16.86
C ASP A 99 7.81 -1.34 17.90
N THR A 100 8.24 -1.24 19.16
CA THR A 100 7.76 -2.15 20.21
C THR A 100 6.28 -1.94 20.56
N ASP A 101 5.76 -0.74 20.28
CA ASP A 101 4.37 -0.34 20.50
C ASP A 101 3.51 -0.41 19.23
N PHE A 102 4.01 -1.04 18.16
CA PHE A 102 3.22 -1.23 16.94
C PHE A 102 1.96 -2.07 17.21
N GLY A 103 0.82 -1.55 16.76
CA GLY A 103 -0.51 -2.14 16.83
C GLY A 103 -1.50 -1.37 15.95
N PHE A 104 -2.80 -1.60 16.11
CA PHE A 104 -3.85 -0.91 15.36
C PHE A 104 -3.78 0.61 15.55
N ASP A 105 -3.63 1.07 16.80
CA ASP A 105 -3.58 2.49 17.12
C ASP A 105 -2.44 3.20 16.39
N ARG A 106 -1.25 2.58 16.33
CA ARG A 106 -0.10 3.15 15.61
C ARG A 106 -0.36 3.23 14.10
N TYR A 107 -1.01 2.23 13.52
CA TYR A 107 -1.40 2.26 12.10
C TYR A 107 -2.47 3.32 11.82
N VAL A 108 -3.43 3.51 12.74
CA VAL A 108 -4.44 4.56 12.67
C VAL A 108 -3.78 5.93 12.70
N GLU A 109 -2.84 6.19 13.62
CA GLU A 109 -2.10 7.46 13.69
C GLU A 109 -1.37 7.76 12.37
N TYR A 110 -0.72 6.76 11.78
CA TYR A 110 -0.12 6.89 10.44
C TYR A 110 -1.18 7.28 9.39
N ALA A 111 -2.27 6.52 9.30
CA ALA A 111 -3.30 6.74 8.30
C ALA A 111 -4.04 8.07 8.48
N LEU A 112 -4.21 8.56 9.71
CA LEU A 112 -4.82 9.85 10.01
C LEU A 112 -4.07 11.03 9.37
N ASP A 113 -2.74 10.92 9.27
CA ASP A 113 -1.86 11.98 8.78
C ASP A 113 -1.49 11.86 7.29
N VAL A 114 -1.83 10.74 6.64
CA VAL A 114 -1.71 10.62 5.17
C VAL A 114 -2.68 11.62 4.51
N PRO A 115 -2.22 12.49 3.58
CA PRO A 115 -3.11 13.44 2.90
C PRO A 115 -4.21 12.75 2.10
N MET A 116 -5.44 13.27 2.21
CA MET A 116 -6.60 12.71 1.53
C MET A 116 -6.57 12.99 0.03
N TYR A 117 -7.09 12.05 -0.77
CA TYR A 117 -7.35 12.31 -2.19
C TYR A 117 -8.71 12.96 -2.45
N PHE A 118 -9.76 12.46 -1.82
CA PHE A 118 -11.10 12.90 -2.13
C PHE A 118 -12.10 12.54 -1.03
N LEU A 119 -13.20 13.28 -1.01
CA LEU A 119 -14.45 12.88 -0.36
C LEU A 119 -15.41 12.28 -1.39
N TYR A 120 -16.30 11.39 -0.96
CA TYR A 120 -17.36 10.86 -1.83
C TYR A 120 -18.72 11.31 -1.34
N ARG A 121 -19.36 12.22 -2.08
CA ARG A 121 -20.63 12.85 -1.71
C ARG A 121 -21.59 12.81 -2.89
N ASN A 122 -22.82 12.39 -2.66
CA ASN A 122 -23.90 12.43 -3.66
C ASN A 122 -23.52 11.84 -5.03
N GLY A 123 -22.77 10.74 -5.04
CA GLY A 123 -22.34 10.08 -6.28
C GLY A 123 -21.04 10.62 -6.90
N MET A 124 -20.48 11.70 -6.35
CA MET A 124 -19.35 12.44 -6.91
C MET A 124 -18.14 12.38 -5.98
N TYR A 125 -16.94 12.45 -6.57
CA TYR A 125 -15.71 12.63 -5.81
C TYR A 125 -15.31 14.09 -5.76
N GLU A 126 -15.12 14.65 -4.57
CA GLU A 126 -14.65 16.03 -4.36
C GLU A 126 -13.14 16.01 -4.13
N ASP A 127 -12.38 16.84 -4.85
CA ASP A 127 -10.91 16.85 -4.82
C ASP A 127 -10.36 17.44 -3.52
N ALA A 128 -9.76 16.61 -2.67
CA ALA A 128 -9.10 17.01 -1.42
C ALA A 128 -7.60 17.30 -1.60
N THR A 129 -7.05 17.05 -2.78
CA THR A 129 -5.59 17.03 -3.00
C THR A 129 -4.95 18.42 -3.05
N GLN A 130 -5.73 19.46 -3.41
CA GLN A 130 -5.19 20.82 -3.63
C GLN A 130 -4.63 21.44 -2.35
N GLN A 131 -5.27 21.18 -1.22
CA GLN A 131 -4.89 21.74 0.09
C GLN A 131 -4.19 20.72 0.99
N ARG A 132 -3.97 19.48 0.49
CA ARG A 132 -3.33 18.37 1.22
C ARG A 132 -3.90 18.14 2.64
N GLY A 133 -5.21 18.33 2.80
CA GLY A 133 -5.85 18.12 4.09
C GLY A 133 -5.80 16.66 4.52
N THR A 134 -5.72 16.41 5.83
CA THR A 134 -5.59 15.06 6.38
C THR A 134 -6.90 14.53 6.96
N PHE A 135 -6.98 13.22 7.20
CA PHE A 135 -8.16 12.65 7.86
C PHE A 135 -8.26 13.12 9.31
N ARG A 136 -7.13 13.41 9.97
CA ARG A 136 -7.10 14.05 11.30
C ARG A 136 -7.81 15.40 11.30
N GLU A 137 -7.49 16.26 10.35
CA GLU A 137 -8.19 17.55 10.21
C GLU A 137 -9.68 17.34 9.94
N TYR A 138 -10.04 16.27 9.22
CA TYR A 138 -11.45 15.95 8.99
C TYR A 138 -12.18 15.52 10.27
N MET A 139 -11.56 14.67 11.09
CA MET A 139 -12.07 14.28 12.41
C MET A 139 -12.32 15.49 13.34
N GLU A 140 -11.54 16.55 13.17
CA GLU A 140 -11.66 17.79 13.94
C GLU A 140 -12.62 18.82 13.32
N GLY A 141 -13.26 18.52 12.19
CA GLY A 141 -14.12 19.46 11.48
C GLY A 141 -13.36 20.59 10.76
N ARG A 142 -12.04 20.42 10.56
CA ARG A 142 -11.12 21.42 9.98
C ARG A 142 -10.64 21.08 8.57
N LEU A 143 -11.16 20.00 7.95
CA LEU A 143 -10.78 19.64 6.58
C LEU A 143 -11.11 20.80 5.62
N PRO A 144 -10.12 21.37 4.91
CA PRO A 144 -10.31 22.60 4.13
C PRO A 144 -11.42 22.57 3.07
N ILE A 145 -11.64 21.43 2.42
CA ILE A 145 -12.68 21.26 1.40
C ILE A 145 -14.08 21.01 1.98
N ALA A 146 -14.17 20.72 3.29
CA ALA A 146 -15.41 20.39 3.99
C ALA A 146 -15.43 21.00 5.41
N PRO A 147 -15.36 22.33 5.55
CA PRO A 147 -15.26 22.99 6.85
C PRO A 147 -16.51 22.71 7.70
N GLY A 148 -16.30 22.34 8.96
CA GLY A 148 -17.36 22.01 9.93
C GLY A 148 -18.06 20.66 9.71
N GLN A 149 -17.64 19.88 8.71
CA GLN A 149 -18.15 18.52 8.50
C GLN A 149 -17.26 17.49 9.21
N TYR A 150 -17.86 16.38 9.63
CA TYR A 150 -17.16 15.26 10.26
C TYR A 150 -17.21 14.01 9.38
N PRO A 151 -16.19 13.13 9.43
CA PRO A 151 -16.13 11.93 8.61
C PRO A 151 -17.15 10.87 9.06
N THR A 152 -17.50 10.02 8.11
CA THR A 152 -18.20 8.76 8.34
C THR A 152 -17.24 7.57 8.27
N LEU A 153 -17.67 6.39 8.71
CA LEU A 153 -16.91 5.15 8.51
C LEU A 153 -16.64 4.87 7.02
N LYS A 154 -17.54 5.28 6.13
CA LYS A 154 -17.34 5.13 4.67
C LYS A 154 -16.23 6.04 4.15
N ASP A 155 -16.06 7.22 4.74
CA ASP A 155 -14.95 8.11 4.42
C ASP A 155 -13.63 7.50 4.88
N TRP A 156 -13.61 6.91 6.07
CA TRP A 156 -12.44 6.18 6.59
C TRP A 156 -12.05 5.01 5.70
N GLU A 157 -13.02 4.14 5.34
CA GLU A 157 -12.79 3.03 4.43
C GLU A 157 -12.25 3.51 3.08
N THR A 158 -12.82 4.60 2.55
CA THR A 158 -12.37 5.23 1.31
C THR A 158 -10.94 5.72 1.43
N HIS A 159 -10.60 6.42 2.51
CA HIS A 159 -9.26 6.96 2.78
C HIS A 159 -8.20 5.86 2.84
N LEU A 160 -8.45 4.80 3.61
CA LEU A 160 -7.55 3.64 3.70
C LEU A 160 -7.26 3.00 2.33
N THR A 161 -8.22 3.03 1.39
CA THR A 161 -7.98 2.50 0.03
C THR A 161 -7.00 3.33 -0.80
N THR A 162 -6.67 4.55 -0.34
CA THR A 162 -5.74 5.47 -1.02
C THR A 162 -4.32 5.41 -0.47
N ILE A 163 -4.06 4.63 0.57
CA ILE A 163 -2.72 4.38 1.09
C ILE A 163 -2.14 3.18 0.34
N PHE A 164 -0.87 3.19 -0.05
CA PHE A 164 -0.26 2.17 -0.92
C PHE A 164 1.12 1.68 -0.43
N PRO A 165 1.28 1.30 0.85
CA PRO A 165 2.52 0.67 1.31
C PRO A 165 2.74 -0.69 0.64
N GLU A 166 3.91 -1.28 0.88
CA GLU A 166 4.28 -2.63 0.44
C GLU A 166 3.35 -3.71 1.02
N VAL A 167 2.95 -3.57 2.29
CA VAL A 167 1.84 -4.31 2.92
C VAL A 167 0.83 -3.35 3.50
N ARG A 168 -0.44 -3.48 3.13
CA ARG A 168 -1.51 -2.57 3.59
C ARG A 168 -2.42 -3.23 4.59
N LEU A 169 -2.78 -2.50 5.65
CA LEU A 169 -3.73 -2.92 6.66
C LEU A 169 -5.08 -2.22 6.46
N LYS A 170 -6.14 -3.02 6.47
CA LYS A 170 -7.55 -2.61 6.62
C LYS A 170 -8.18 -3.56 7.66
N ARG A 171 -9.43 -4.00 7.45
CA ARG A 171 -10.00 -5.14 8.17
C ARG A 171 -9.34 -6.49 7.82
N TYR A 172 -8.42 -6.46 6.87
CA TYR A 172 -7.59 -7.55 6.38
C TYR A 172 -6.27 -6.93 5.89
N MET A 173 -5.23 -7.75 5.73
CA MET A 173 -3.96 -7.32 5.15
C MET A 173 -3.92 -7.58 3.64
N GLU A 174 -3.14 -6.80 2.92
CA GLU A 174 -2.93 -6.95 1.47
C GLU A 174 -1.43 -6.95 1.18
N MET A 175 -0.94 -8.01 0.53
CA MET A 175 0.45 -8.13 0.08
C MET A 175 0.58 -7.59 -1.34
N ARG A 176 1.42 -6.57 -1.56
CA ARG A 176 1.30 -5.69 -2.73
C ARG A 176 2.53 -5.63 -3.63
N GLY A 177 3.63 -6.25 -3.26
CA GLY A 177 4.91 -6.13 -3.97
C GLY A 177 5.01 -6.87 -5.31
N ALA A 178 4.18 -7.88 -5.57
CA ALA A 178 4.33 -8.73 -6.76
C ALA A 178 3.84 -8.08 -8.08
N ASP A 179 4.61 -8.28 -9.16
CA ASP A 179 4.19 -7.92 -10.51
C ASP A 179 3.05 -8.81 -11.00
N GLY A 180 2.33 -8.35 -12.02
CA GLY A 180 1.44 -9.20 -12.80
C GLY A 180 2.24 -10.27 -13.55
N GLY A 181 1.63 -11.43 -13.75
CA GLY A 181 2.30 -12.56 -14.37
C GLY A 181 1.36 -13.53 -15.07
N PRO A 182 1.92 -14.60 -15.66
CA PRO A 182 1.15 -15.71 -16.21
C PRO A 182 0.30 -16.41 -15.14
N TRP A 183 -0.59 -17.29 -15.58
CA TRP A 183 -1.59 -17.96 -14.74
C TRP A 183 -0.99 -18.68 -13.51
N ASP A 184 0.12 -19.37 -13.71
CA ASP A 184 0.87 -20.02 -12.64
C ASP A 184 1.34 -19.03 -11.57
N SER A 185 1.82 -17.84 -11.95
CA SER A 185 2.15 -16.77 -10.99
C SER A 185 0.92 -16.26 -10.24
N ILE A 186 -0.25 -16.16 -10.92
CA ILE A 186 -1.52 -15.77 -10.28
C ILE A 186 -1.89 -16.75 -9.16
N CYS A 187 -1.69 -18.05 -9.38
CA CYS A 187 -1.95 -19.08 -8.37
C CYS A 187 -0.84 -19.17 -7.31
N ALA A 188 0.42 -18.96 -7.69
CA ALA A 188 1.57 -19.14 -6.80
C ALA A 188 1.67 -18.03 -5.74
N LEU A 189 1.36 -16.78 -6.09
CA LEU A 189 1.45 -15.64 -5.16
C LEU A 189 0.60 -15.85 -3.89
N PRO A 190 -0.71 -16.13 -3.97
CA PRO A 190 -1.50 -16.40 -2.77
C PRO A 190 -1.03 -17.67 -2.06
N ALA A 191 -0.61 -18.72 -2.78
CA ALA A 191 -0.11 -19.95 -2.17
C ALA A 191 1.15 -19.71 -1.29
N LEU A 192 2.08 -18.86 -1.75
CA LEU A 192 3.27 -18.47 -1.00
C LEU A 192 2.88 -17.83 0.34
N TRP A 193 2.05 -16.79 0.30
CA TRP A 193 1.70 -16.04 1.52
C TRP A 193 0.79 -16.82 2.46
N VAL A 194 -0.13 -17.63 1.94
CA VAL A 194 -0.94 -18.53 2.77
C VAL A 194 -0.03 -19.56 3.46
N GLY A 195 0.93 -20.14 2.74
CA GLY A 195 1.89 -21.08 3.32
C GLY A 195 2.72 -20.45 4.45
N LEU A 196 3.16 -19.20 4.27
CA LEU A 196 3.95 -18.47 5.26
C LEU A 196 3.15 -18.02 6.48
N LEU A 197 1.90 -17.57 6.28
CA LEU A 197 1.17 -16.81 7.30
C LEU A 197 0.00 -17.58 7.93
N TYR A 198 -0.49 -18.67 7.34
CA TYR A 198 -1.68 -19.39 7.86
C TYR A 198 -1.36 -20.74 8.50
N THR A 199 -0.07 -21.06 8.65
CA THR A 199 0.40 -22.20 9.44
C THR A 199 1.22 -21.66 10.60
N ARG A 200 0.77 -21.84 11.85
CA ARG A 200 1.35 -21.17 13.03
C ARG A 200 2.84 -21.46 13.19
N GLU A 201 3.26 -22.70 12.96
CA GLU A 201 4.66 -23.12 13.03
C GLU A 201 5.50 -22.38 11.99
N VAL A 202 5.04 -22.32 10.74
CA VAL A 202 5.72 -21.63 9.64
C VAL A 202 5.76 -20.12 9.87
N GLN A 203 4.67 -19.52 10.34
CA GLN A 203 4.61 -18.10 10.67
C GLN A 203 5.61 -17.75 11.79
N THR A 204 5.70 -18.59 12.82
CA THR A 204 6.67 -18.42 13.91
C THR A 204 8.11 -18.54 13.38
N GLU A 205 8.41 -19.55 12.57
CA GLU A 205 9.73 -19.70 11.95
C GLU A 205 10.09 -18.52 11.03
N ALA A 206 9.12 -18.02 10.25
CA ALA A 206 9.30 -16.84 9.39
C ALA A 206 9.62 -15.60 10.22
N TYR A 207 8.90 -15.39 11.33
CA TYR A 207 9.18 -14.30 12.25
C TYR A 207 10.58 -14.43 12.88
N GLU A 208 10.95 -15.62 13.35
CA GLU A 208 12.25 -15.90 13.94
C GLU A 208 13.43 -15.65 12.98
N MET A 209 13.23 -15.88 11.68
CA MET A 209 14.22 -15.57 10.64
C MET A 209 14.43 -14.07 10.45
N ILE A 210 13.37 -13.26 10.55
CA ILE A 210 13.41 -11.82 10.23
C ILE A 210 13.57 -10.90 11.45
N LYS A 211 13.35 -11.39 12.68
CA LYS A 211 13.36 -10.55 13.89
C LYS A 211 14.69 -9.85 14.19
N GLY A 212 15.80 -10.34 13.61
CA GLY A 212 17.14 -9.76 13.78
C GLY A 212 17.55 -8.81 12.66
N TRP A 213 16.71 -8.60 11.65
CA TRP A 213 17.02 -7.73 10.52
C TRP A 213 16.93 -6.27 10.97
N SER A 214 17.87 -5.46 10.48
CA SER A 214 17.87 -4.02 10.65
C SER A 214 16.88 -3.36 9.68
N LEU A 215 16.54 -2.09 9.92
CA LEU A 215 15.71 -1.35 8.98
C LEU A 215 16.34 -1.24 7.58
N GLU A 216 17.67 -1.16 7.52
CA GLU A 216 18.43 -1.10 6.26
C GLU A 216 18.28 -2.41 5.46
N ASP A 217 18.20 -3.56 6.13
CA ASP A 217 17.99 -4.87 5.48
C ASP A 217 16.63 -4.96 4.76
N HIS A 218 15.69 -4.06 5.08
CA HIS A 218 14.36 -3.99 4.46
C HIS A 218 14.26 -2.99 3.29
N GLN A 219 15.31 -2.20 3.01
CA GLN A 219 15.28 -1.12 2.01
C GLN A 219 15.88 -1.50 0.64
N HIS A 220 16.23 -2.78 0.43
CA HIS A 220 16.95 -3.27 -0.75
C HIS A 220 16.18 -4.32 -1.55
#